data_AF-A0A2E4MQV1-F1
#
_entry.id   AF-A0A2E4MQV1-F1
#
_cell.length_a   1.000
_cell.length_b   1.000
_cell.length_c   1.000
_cell.angle_alpha   90.00
_cell.angle_beta   90.00
_cell.angle_gamma   90.00
#
_symmetry.space_group_name_H-M   'P 1'
#
loop_
_entity.id
_entity.type
_entity.pdbx_description
1 polymer ?
#
loop_
_entity_poly.entity_id
_entity_poly.type
_entity_poly.pdbx_seq_one_letter_code
_entity_poly.pdbx_strand_id
1 'polypeptide(L)'
;MTEADDTLNFDINDLTIAEIVEIEELTGMPFDAMGDSSKPKGKMLQALAFITKRRADPSFTYEQAGALKINLDSGDADPTDGDE
;
A
#
# COMPACT_ATOMS: atom_id res chain seq x y z
N MET A 1 26.02 -0.05 -1.83
CA MET A 1 25.14 -1.17 -1.44
C MET A 1 23.74 -0.61 -1.43
N THR A 2 22.90 -1.10 -2.32
CA THR A 2 21.56 -0.61 -2.64
C THR A 2 20.69 -0.60 -1.39
N GLU A 3 20.29 0.59 -0.92
CA GLU A 3 19.21 0.72 0.04
C GLU A 3 17.95 0.24 -0.66
N ALA A 4 17.41 -0.89 -0.21
CA ALA A 4 16.09 -1.33 -0.60
C ALA A 4 15.11 -0.33 0.01
N ASP A 5 14.74 0.66 -0.79
CA ASP A 5 13.72 1.65 -0.46
C ASP A 5 12.46 0.89 -0.04
N ASP A 6 12.08 0.94 1.24
CA ASP A 6 10.83 0.34 1.75
C ASP A 6 9.64 1.23 1.33
N THR A 7 9.63 1.68 0.08
CA THR A 7 8.54 2.43 -0.51
C THR A 7 7.41 1.46 -0.88
N LEU A 8 6.22 1.69 -0.35
CA LEU A 8 5.04 0.90 -0.69
C LEU A 8 4.37 1.50 -1.94
N ASN A 9 4.70 0.98 -3.12
CA ASN A 9 3.95 1.26 -4.34
C ASN A 9 2.75 0.30 -4.45
N PHE A 10 1.54 0.79 -4.19
CA PHE A 10 0.32 -0.02 -4.26
C PHE A 10 -0.36 0.09 -5.62
N ASP A 11 -0.53 -1.03 -6.32
CA ASP A 11 -1.41 -1.10 -7.48
C ASP A 11 -2.75 -1.71 -7.08
N ILE A 12 -3.79 -0.88 -7.11
CA ILE A 12 -5.15 -1.29 -6.73
C ILE A 12 -5.74 -2.28 -7.76
N ASN A 13 -5.25 -2.26 -9.01
CA ASN A 13 -5.73 -3.16 -10.07
C ASN A 13 -5.16 -4.58 -9.95
N ASP A 14 -4.12 -4.77 -9.14
CA ASP A 14 -3.48 -6.07 -8.91
C ASP A 14 -4.07 -6.82 -7.70
N LEU A 15 -5.15 -6.30 -7.09
CA LEU A 15 -5.83 -6.94 -5.97
C LEU A 15 -6.77 -8.05 -6.44
N THR A 16 -6.67 -9.22 -5.81
CA THR A 16 -7.64 -10.30 -5.99
C THR A 16 -8.95 -9.98 -5.27
N ILE A 17 -10.05 -10.60 -5.70
CA ILE A 17 -11.37 -10.41 -5.06
C ILE A 17 -11.33 -10.75 -3.56
N ALA A 18 -10.58 -11.78 -3.16
CA ALA A 18 -10.44 -12.14 -1.75
C ALA A 18 -9.75 -11.03 -0.94
N GLU A 19 -8.76 -10.36 -1.52
CA GLU A 19 -8.06 -9.26 -0.88
C GLU A 19 -8.93 -8.00 -0.80
N ILE A 20 -9.76 -7.74 -1.82
CA ILE A 20 -10.76 -6.66 -1.76
C ILE A 20 -11.71 -6.89 -0.59
N VAL A 21 -12.25 -8.10 -0.44
CA VAL A 21 -13.13 -8.45 0.68
C VAL A 21 -12.40 -8.28 2.02
N GLU A 22 -11.15 -8.75 2.14
CA GLU A 22 -10.37 -8.61 3.37
C GLU A 22 -10.12 -7.11 3.70
N ILE A 23 -9.88 -6.26 2.70
CA ILE A 23 -9.75 -4.80 2.89
C ILE A 23 -11.08 -4.18 3.36
N GLU A 24 -12.22 -4.59 2.78
CA GLU A 24 -13.54 -4.13 3.22
C GLU A 24 -13.83 -4.54 4.67
N GLU A 25 -13.47 -5.76 5.06
CA GLU A 25 -13.62 -6.27 6.44
C GLU A 25 -12.72 -5.50 7.43
N LEU A 26 -11.44 -5.28 7.08
CA LEU A 26 -10.48 -4.57 7.94
C LEU A 26 -10.84 -3.09 8.14
N THR A 27 -11.37 -2.46 7.11
CA THR A 27 -11.69 -1.02 7.13
C THR A 27 -13.12 -0.74 7.60
N GLY A 28 -14.04 -1.70 7.45
CA GLY A 28 -15.47 -1.54 7.71
C GLY A 28 -16.18 -0.65 6.69
N MET A 29 -15.60 -0.47 5.50
CA MET A 29 -16.14 0.37 4.43
C MET A 29 -16.19 -0.42 3.12
N PRO A 30 -17.16 -0.14 2.24
CA PRO A 30 -17.13 -0.70 0.90
C PRO A 30 -15.94 -0.15 0.11
N PHE A 31 -15.33 -0.98 -0.72
CA PHE A 31 -14.13 -0.67 -1.51
C PHE A 31 -14.34 0.56 -2.40
N ASP A 32 -15.51 0.68 -3.01
CA ASP A 32 -15.94 1.84 -3.80
C ASP A 32 -15.84 3.15 -3.00
N ALA A 33 -16.24 3.12 -1.71
CA ALA A 33 -16.17 4.30 -0.85
C ALA A 33 -14.74 4.68 -0.43
N MET A 34 -13.75 3.80 -0.61
CA MET A 34 -12.35 4.09 -0.27
C MET A 34 -11.64 4.91 -1.36
N GLY A 35 -12.17 4.91 -2.59
CA GLY A 35 -11.71 5.77 -3.67
C GLY A 35 -11.94 7.26 -3.38
N ASP A 36 -12.91 7.59 -2.52
CA ASP A 36 -13.28 8.96 -2.19
C ASP A 36 -12.17 9.70 -1.43
N SER A 37 -11.66 10.77 -2.03
CA SER A 37 -10.59 11.60 -1.43
C SER A 37 -11.04 12.44 -0.24
N SER A 38 -12.34 12.53 0.03
CA SER A 38 -12.90 13.24 1.18
C SER A 38 -12.96 12.38 2.44
N LYS A 39 -12.70 11.06 2.33
CA LYS A 39 -12.74 10.12 3.44
C LYS A 39 -11.33 9.83 4.00
N PRO A 40 -11.21 9.54 5.31
CA PRO A 40 -9.93 9.22 5.91
C PRO A 40 -9.38 7.89 5.37
N LYS A 41 -8.22 7.94 4.71
CA LYS A 41 -7.60 6.78 4.05
C LYS A 41 -6.64 5.97 4.94
N GLY A 42 -6.41 6.36 6.19
CA GLY A 42 -5.41 5.71 7.06
C GLY A 42 -5.62 4.20 7.22
N LYS A 43 -6.85 3.76 7.48
CA LYS A 43 -7.17 2.32 7.59
C LYS A 43 -7.02 1.58 6.27
N MET A 44 -7.39 2.22 5.16
CA MET A 44 -7.20 1.65 3.82
C MET A 44 -5.71 1.45 3.53
N LEU A 45 -4.89 2.46 3.81
CA LEU A 45 -3.43 2.41 3.61
C LEU A 45 -2.80 1.30 4.47
N GLN A 46 -3.23 1.15 5.72
CA GLN A 46 -2.80 0.05 6.58
C GLN A 46 -3.22 -1.32 6.04
N ALA A 47 -4.46 -1.47 5.59
CA ALA A 47 -4.95 -2.72 5.00
C ALA A 47 -4.20 -3.08 3.72
N LEU A 48 -3.99 -2.12 2.82
CA LEU A 48 -3.20 -2.33 1.60
C LEU A 48 -1.76 -2.74 1.92
N ALA A 49 -1.12 -2.07 2.89
CA ALA A 49 0.22 -2.41 3.35
C ALA A 49 0.30 -3.84 3.91
N PHE A 50 -0.70 -4.23 4.70
CA PHE A 50 -0.83 -5.59 5.24
C PHE A 50 -0.94 -6.63 4.12
N ILE A 51 -1.88 -6.47 3.20
CA ILE A 51 -2.09 -7.40 2.08
C ILE A 51 -0.81 -7.53 1.24
N THR A 52 -0.22 -6.39 0.88
CA THR A 52 0.96 -6.35 0.00
C THR A 52 2.16 -7.03 0.65
N LYS A 53 2.44 -6.75 1.92
CA LYS A 53 3.56 -7.40 2.64
C LYS A 53 3.25 -8.87 2.91
N ARG A 54 2.00 -9.23 3.23
CA ARG A 54 1.57 -10.62 3.50
C ARG A 54 1.72 -11.55 2.29
N ARG A 55 1.63 -11.02 1.07
CA ARG A 55 1.95 -11.77 -0.17
C ARG A 55 3.39 -12.30 -0.17
N ALA A 56 4.34 -11.50 0.32
CA ALA A 56 5.75 -11.86 0.38
C ALA A 56 6.13 -12.57 1.70
N ASP A 57 5.49 -12.18 2.81
CA ASP A 57 5.71 -12.74 4.14
C ASP A 57 4.37 -13.10 4.82
N PRO A 58 3.93 -14.37 4.79
CA PRO A 58 2.64 -14.77 5.35
C PRO A 58 2.54 -14.62 6.88
N SER A 59 3.66 -14.37 7.57
CA SER A 59 3.72 -14.09 9.01
C SER A 59 3.50 -12.61 9.34
N PHE A 60 3.50 -11.73 8.33
CA PHE A 60 3.30 -10.31 8.52
C PHE A 60 1.93 -10.04 9.12
N THR A 61 1.86 -9.14 10.10
CA THR A 61 0.63 -8.84 10.85
C THR A 61 0.07 -7.46 10.52
N TYR A 62 -1.23 -7.30 10.75
CA TYR A 62 -1.91 -6.03 10.54
C TYR A 62 -1.38 -4.90 11.44
N GLU A 63 -0.92 -5.24 12.66
CA GLU A 63 -0.27 -4.30 13.57
C GLU A 63 1.06 -3.80 13.00
N GLN A 64 1.87 -4.70 12.42
CA GLN A 64 3.12 -4.33 11.76
C GLN A 64 2.86 -3.40 10.56
N ALA A 65 1.76 -3.60 9.84
CA ALA A 65 1.36 -2.70 8.75
C ALA A 65 1.14 -1.25 9.22
N GLY A 66 0.58 -1.06 10.42
CA GLY A 66 0.32 0.26 10.99
C GLY A 66 1.57 1.00 11.47
N ALA A 67 2.70 0.27 11.61
CA ALA A 67 3.99 0.85 11.96
C ALA A 67 4.78 1.35 10.73
N LEU A 68 4.29 1.06 9.52
CA LEU A 68 4.95 1.47 8.27
C LEU A 68 4.75 2.98 8.02
N LYS A 69 5.79 3.62 7.48
CA LYS A 69 5.74 5.02 7.08
C LYS A 69 5.31 5.12 5.63
N ILE A 70 4.39 6.04 5.36
CA ILE A 70 3.97 6.35 3.99
C ILE A 70 4.87 7.47 3.50
N ASN A 71 5.63 7.21 2.43
CA ASN A 71 6.35 8.26 1.73
C ASN A 71 5.48 8.70 0.54
N LEU A 72 4.80 9.83 0.69
CA LEU A 72 3.90 10.39 -0.32
C LEU A 72 4.67 11.40 -1.20
N ASP A 73 5.93 11.09 -1.51
CA ASP A 73 6.74 11.94 -2.38
C ASP A 73 6.19 11.81 -3.80
N SER A 74 5.31 12.74 -4.15
CA SER A 74 5.01 13.05 -5.55
C SER A 74 6.21 13.84 -6.08
N GLY A 75 7.31 13.14 -6.35
CA GLY A 75 8.55 13.73 -6.85
C GLY A 75 9.19 12.80 -7.86
N ASP A 76 8.96 13.12 -9.13
CA ASP A 76 9.71 12.71 -10.33
C ASP A 76 10.70 11.55 -10.18
N ALA A 77 10.24 10.34 -10.50
CA ALA A 77 11.11 9.32 -11.08
C ALA A 77 10.92 9.35 -12.60
N ASP A 78 11.58 10.28 -13.29
CA ASP A 78 11.80 10.29 -14.74
C ASP A 78 13.21 10.89 -15.01
N PRO A 79 13.92 10.53 -16.09
CA PRO A 79 14.96 9.51 -16.09
C PRO A 79 16.15 9.97 -16.96
N THR A 80 17.32 10.25 -16.39
CA THR A 80 18.50 10.46 -17.25
C THR A 80 19.69 9.70 -16.73
N ASP A 81 19.80 8.49 -17.27
CA ASP A 81 21.02 8.02 -17.93
C ASP A 81 21.82 9.21 -18.50
N GLY A 82 23.09 9.31 -18.10
CA GLY A 82 23.96 10.42 -18.48
C GLY A 82 25.32 10.30 -17.83
N ASP A 83 26.17 9.49 -18.47
CA ASP A 83 27.64 9.46 -18.40
C ASP A 83 28.31 10.71 -17.80
N GLU A 84 29.27 10.51 -16.89
CA GLU A 84 30.72 10.51 -17.22
C GLU A 84 31.58 9.91 -16.10
#